data_AF-A0A7S9PRN1-F1
#
_entry.id   AF-A0A7S9PRN1-F1
#
_cell.length_a   1.000
_cell.length_b   1.000
_cell.length_c   1.000
_cell.angle_alpha   90.00
_cell.angle_beta   90.00
_cell.angle_gamma   90.00
#
_symmetry.space_group_name_H-M   'P 1'
#
loop_
_entity.id
_entity.type
_entity.pdbx_description
1 polymer ?
#
loop_
_entity_poly.entity_id
_entity_poly.type
_entity_poly.pdbx_seq_one_letter_code
_entity_poly.pdbx_strand_id
1 'polypeptide(L)'
;MIPSVVLQLALWTYSASAFFPYTPVWLKEKEELALLAEAKRDAVTNSAKAGVAFAIEQRAFQNDDSPAQRASKQAAWLKSKFSHAHGGGSADVDVSIGRRSGNSYKIQDATKPTHPMAAGIHQDGTDYSYFVKAQLGSNNKELFLLIDTGAGSSWVMGSTCTDKPCTMHNTFGSGDSDTFVDNQKSFSISYGSGTVQGSLVSDTINVAGISVKYTFGLASKTSNDFARFAFDGILGMSMKQGASDNFPKALVDGKKLEKNIYGIALNRAADGTNNGEIRFGATNPEKYTGDISYTSVDSKGDDWSIQIDDMAYDGKRAGSGGVLAYIDTGTSFVFGPSDKVKRLHAIIPGSASGDGLTYTVPCDSKEDLAFTFSGVDYKLSSEDWISPKNSEGECTSNIYGHEVIQGAWLLGDTFLKNVYTVFDRDQGRIGFAAAAGSQGSTTSSTPSGDGSTTRTTVGPTTGTATTSTTDKSTTEVTSQSGFSTQSKGLPLGLGGHESGATSATESGSAAAKPTESSNSAAADVRPSQYAKMVVVISSMATLALTA
;
A
#
# COMPACT_ATOMS: atom_id res chain seq x y z
N MET A 1 -13.08 -37.79 -35.42
CA MET A 1 -12.07 -36.72 -35.47
C MET A 1 -12.71 -35.39 -35.08
N ILE A 2 -12.87 -35.19 -33.77
CA ILE A 2 -13.03 -33.95 -32.99
C ILE A 2 -12.67 -34.49 -31.58
N PRO A 3 -11.68 -33.95 -30.81
CA PRO A 3 -11.67 -32.55 -30.34
C PRO A 3 -10.28 -31.89 -30.18
N SER A 4 -10.22 -30.57 -30.28
CA SER A 4 -9.09 -29.75 -29.77
C SER A 4 -9.52 -28.37 -29.25
N VAL A 5 -10.77 -28.22 -28.80
CA VAL A 5 -11.33 -26.89 -28.43
C VAL A 5 -11.56 -26.72 -26.91
N VAL A 6 -11.07 -27.60 -26.04
CA VAL A 6 -11.35 -27.47 -24.58
C VAL A 6 -10.09 -27.61 -23.70
N LEU A 7 -8.95 -27.04 -24.12
CA LEU A 7 -7.77 -27.00 -23.23
C LEU A 7 -6.91 -25.75 -23.43
N GLN A 8 -7.52 -24.56 -23.29
CA GLN A 8 -6.80 -23.29 -23.10
C GLN A 8 -7.45 -22.40 -22.04
N LEU A 9 -8.01 -22.99 -20.98
CA LEU A 9 -8.57 -22.27 -19.82
C LEU A 9 -7.84 -22.65 -18.51
N ALA A 10 -6.52 -22.70 -18.56
CA ALA A 10 -5.67 -22.81 -17.36
C ALA A 10 -4.32 -22.13 -17.60
N LEU A 11 -4.34 -20.83 -17.97
CA LEU A 11 -3.18 -19.98 -17.77
C LEU A 11 -3.24 -19.48 -16.32
N TRP A 12 -2.33 -20.00 -15.53
CA TRP A 12 -2.12 -19.61 -14.14
C TRP A 12 -1.78 -18.12 -14.09
N THR A 13 -2.68 -17.31 -13.56
CA THR A 13 -2.38 -15.95 -13.12
C THR A 13 -1.59 -16.06 -11.82
N TYR A 14 -0.27 -16.20 -11.93
CA TYR A 14 0.60 -15.92 -10.78
C TYR A 14 0.66 -14.42 -10.63
N SER A 15 -0.04 -13.94 -9.59
CA SER A 15 -0.32 -12.52 -9.42
C SER A 15 0.45 -11.87 -8.30
N ALA A 16 1.51 -11.13 -8.65
CA ALA A 16 2.09 -10.09 -7.79
C ALA A 16 1.14 -8.88 -7.75
N SER A 17 0.20 -8.91 -6.82
CA SER A 17 -0.70 -7.80 -6.56
C SER A 17 0.09 -6.61 -5.98
N ALA A 18 0.20 -5.50 -6.71
CA ALA A 18 0.32 -4.20 -6.05
C ALA A 18 -0.89 -4.09 -5.10
N PHE A 19 -0.65 -3.78 -3.84
CA PHE A 19 -1.68 -3.67 -2.81
C PHE A 19 -2.46 -4.98 -2.50
N PHE A 20 -1.99 -5.77 -1.52
CA PHE A 20 -2.61 -7.03 -1.08
C PHE A 20 -3.62 -6.82 0.08
N PRO A 21 -4.88 -7.34 0.02
CA PRO A 21 -5.87 -7.18 1.07
C PRO A 21 -5.64 -8.25 2.11
N TYR A 22 -4.72 -7.97 3.01
CA TYR A 22 -4.69 -8.72 4.25
C TYR A 22 -5.26 -7.83 5.34
N THR A 23 -6.50 -8.12 5.73
CA THR A 23 -7.07 -7.57 6.94
C THR A 23 -6.83 -8.60 8.04
N PRO A 24 -5.86 -8.38 8.96
CA PRO A 24 -5.65 -9.29 10.06
C PRO A 24 -6.91 -9.40 10.91
N VAL A 25 -7.08 -10.53 11.58
CA VAL A 25 -8.27 -10.82 12.41
C VAL A 25 -8.52 -9.70 13.42
N TRP A 26 -7.48 -9.21 14.09
CA TRP A 26 -7.59 -8.12 15.07
C TRP A 26 -8.14 -6.82 14.46
N LEU A 27 -7.79 -6.50 13.20
CA LEU A 27 -8.26 -5.30 12.52
C LEU A 27 -9.72 -5.48 12.11
N LYS A 28 -10.07 -6.66 11.60
CA LYS A 28 -11.45 -7.01 11.25
C LYS A 28 -12.38 -6.91 12.46
N GLU A 29 -11.98 -7.46 13.61
CA GLU A 29 -12.74 -7.33 14.87
C GLU A 29 -12.95 -5.87 15.27
N LYS A 30 -11.89 -5.05 15.17
CA LYS A 30 -11.94 -3.62 15.49
C LYS A 30 -12.89 -2.86 14.56
N GLU A 31 -12.85 -3.14 13.26
CA GLU A 31 -13.76 -2.57 12.27
C GLU A 31 -15.22 -2.98 12.52
N GLU A 32 -15.48 -4.27 12.79
CA GLU A 32 -16.82 -4.77 13.13
C GLU A 32 -17.37 -4.11 14.40
N LEU A 33 -16.54 -3.95 15.44
CA LEU A 33 -16.90 -3.22 16.65
C LEU A 33 -17.19 -1.74 16.37
N ALA A 34 -16.42 -1.10 15.50
CA ALA A 34 -16.63 0.30 15.10
C ALA A 34 -17.96 0.46 14.34
N LEU A 35 -18.25 -0.44 13.40
CA LEU A 35 -19.52 -0.47 12.65
C LEU A 35 -20.71 -0.72 13.58
N LEU A 36 -20.59 -1.64 14.55
CA LEU A 36 -21.63 -1.87 15.57
C LEU A 36 -21.84 -0.63 16.45
N ALA A 37 -20.76 0.09 16.80
CA ALA A 37 -20.85 1.32 17.58
C ALA A 37 -21.51 2.44 16.77
N GLU A 38 -21.23 2.54 15.47
CA GLU A 38 -21.85 3.52 14.56
C GLU A 38 -23.32 3.19 14.31
N ALA A 39 -23.67 1.94 14.02
CA ALA A 39 -25.05 1.50 13.90
C ALA A 39 -25.87 1.75 15.19
N LYS A 40 -25.27 1.55 16.36
CA LYS A 40 -25.88 1.91 17.65
C LYS A 40 -26.07 3.41 17.80
N ARG A 41 -25.10 4.23 17.38
CA ARG A 41 -25.23 5.69 17.37
C ARG A 41 -26.39 6.09 16.46
N ASP A 42 -26.42 5.63 15.22
CA ASP A 42 -27.48 5.96 14.25
C ASP A 42 -28.87 5.49 14.69
N ALA A 43 -28.98 4.32 15.34
CA ALA A 43 -30.23 3.87 15.93
C ALA A 43 -30.71 4.81 17.05
N VAL A 44 -29.79 5.32 17.89
CA VAL A 44 -30.11 6.30 18.94
C VAL A 44 -30.49 7.65 18.34
N THR A 45 -29.78 8.14 17.31
CA THR A 45 -30.11 9.40 16.64
C THR A 45 -31.44 9.33 15.88
N ASN A 46 -31.76 8.19 15.27
CA ASN A 46 -33.05 7.96 14.61
C ASN A 46 -34.19 7.78 15.61
N SER A 47 -33.94 7.12 16.76
CA SER A 47 -34.91 7.04 17.85
C SER A 47 -35.14 8.38 18.56
N ALA A 48 -34.20 9.33 18.48
CA ALA A 48 -34.39 10.69 18.99
C ALA A 48 -35.20 11.58 18.03
N LYS A 49 -35.27 11.24 16.74
CA LYS A 49 -36.13 11.91 15.74
C LYS A 49 -37.56 11.37 15.70
N ALA A 50 -37.76 10.10 16.06
CA ALA A 50 -39.08 9.54 16.31
C ALA A 50 -39.43 9.73 17.79
N GLY A 51 -40.01 10.88 18.13
CA GLY A 51 -40.33 11.22 19.52
C GLY A 51 -41.02 10.08 20.26
N VAL A 52 -40.33 9.48 21.24
CA VAL A 52 -40.92 8.53 22.16
C VAL A 52 -41.50 9.32 23.32
N ALA A 53 -42.82 9.44 23.37
CA ALA A 53 -43.54 9.93 24.53
C ALA A 53 -43.58 8.82 25.59
N PHE A 54 -42.87 9.02 26.70
CA PHE A 54 -43.04 8.19 27.90
C PHE A 54 -44.12 8.81 28.78
N ALA A 55 -45.10 8.02 29.20
CA ALA A 55 -46.02 8.43 30.25
C ALA A 55 -45.23 8.56 31.56
N ILE A 56 -45.12 9.78 32.08
CA ILE A 56 -44.58 10.01 33.42
C ILE A 56 -45.68 9.67 34.41
N GLU A 57 -45.71 8.44 34.90
CA GLU A 57 -46.36 8.13 36.17
C GLU A 57 -45.36 8.41 37.30
N GLN A 58 -45.72 9.35 38.17
CA GLN A 58 -44.94 9.66 39.36
C GLN A 58 -45.11 8.51 40.36
N ARG A 59 -44.27 7.49 40.25
CA ARG A 59 -44.19 6.44 41.27
C ARG A 59 -43.48 7.03 42.48
N ALA A 60 -44.21 7.20 43.58
CA ALA A 60 -43.63 7.58 44.87
C ALA A 60 -42.67 6.47 45.33
N PHE A 61 -41.37 6.70 45.14
CA PHE A 61 -40.33 5.90 45.77
C PHE A 61 -39.90 6.60 47.05
N GLN A 62 -40.23 5.97 48.19
CA GLN A 62 -39.51 6.22 49.43
C GLN A 62 -38.06 5.75 49.23
N ASN A 63 -37.12 6.66 49.42
CA ASN A 63 -35.70 6.33 49.59
C ASN A 63 -35.13 7.31 50.62
N ASP A 64 -34.69 6.78 51.75
CA ASP A 64 -34.14 7.49 52.92
C ASP A 64 -32.70 8.01 52.69
N ASP A 65 -32.24 8.16 51.45
CA ASP A 65 -30.90 8.66 51.17
C ASP A 65 -30.83 10.18 51.38
N SER A 66 -29.93 10.61 52.27
CA SER A 66 -29.69 12.04 52.51
C SER A 66 -29.17 12.74 51.23
N PRO A 67 -29.39 14.06 51.09
CA PRO A 67 -28.89 14.84 49.94
C PRO A 67 -27.38 14.68 49.72
N ALA A 68 -26.60 14.51 50.79
CA ALA A 68 -25.16 14.28 50.73
C ALA A 68 -24.79 12.91 50.14
N GLN A 69 -25.56 11.85 50.44
CA GLN A 69 -25.36 10.51 49.87
C GLN A 69 -25.77 10.45 48.40
N ARG A 70 -26.77 11.23 48.01
CA ARG A 70 -27.15 11.40 46.59
C ARG A 70 -26.06 12.13 45.83
N ALA A 71 -25.57 13.25 46.38
CA ALA A 71 -24.47 14.01 45.80
C ALA A 71 -23.18 13.16 45.72
N SER A 72 -22.88 12.33 46.73
CA SER A 72 -21.70 11.46 46.70
C SER A 72 -21.81 10.33 45.68
N LYS A 73 -22.99 9.70 45.52
CA LYS A 73 -23.23 8.70 44.47
C LYS A 73 -23.17 9.31 43.07
N GLN A 74 -23.73 10.49 42.89
CA GLN A 74 -23.68 11.22 41.61
C GLN A 74 -22.26 11.71 41.31
N ALA A 75 -21.51 12.17 42.33
CA ALA A 75 -20.10 12.52 42.20
C ALA A 75 -19.23 11.28 41.94
N ALA A 76 -19.53 10.12 42.52
CA ALA A 76 -18.83 8.86 42.24
C ALA A 76 -19.12 8.34 40.82
N TRP A 77 -20.35 8.49 40.34
CA TRP A 77 -20.74 8.16 38.96
C TRP A 77 -20.12 9.14 37.94
N LEU A 78 -20.13 10.44 38.23
CA LEU A 78 -19.42 11.45 37.42
C LEU A 78 -17.92 11.20 37.47
N LYS A 79 -17.37 10.85 38.64
CA LYS A 79 -15.98 10.46 38.79
C LYS A 79 -15.67 9.22 37.98
N SER A 80 -16.48 8.16 37.96
CA SER A 80 -16.21 6.99 37.10
C SER A 80 -16.37 7.28 35.61
N LYS A 81 -17.30 8.18 35.24
CA LYS A 81 -17.53 8.61 33.86
C LYS A 81 -16.42 9.53 33.33
N PHE A 82 -15.81 10.33 34.20
CA PHE A 82 -14.76 11.29 33.86
C PHE A 82 -13.36 10.89 34.35
N SER A 83 -13.21 9.83 35.16
CA SER A 83 -11.91 9.25 35.57
C SER A 83 -11.30 8.36 34.49
N HIS A 84 -12.07 7.97 33.48
CA HIS A 84 -11.53 7.44 32.23
C HIS A 84 -11.15 8.56 31.24
N ALA A 85 -11.40 9.83 31.58
CA ALA A 85 -10.99 10.94 30.74
C ALA A 85 -9.55 11.38 31.01
N HIS A 86 -9.02 11.40 32.25
CA HIS A 86 -7.63 11.85 32.49
C HIS A 86 -6.89 11.05 33.59
N GLY A 87 -5.79 10.40 33.20
CA GLY A 87 -4.69 9.96 34.08
C GLY A 87 -4.26 8.49 33.90
N GLY A 88 -3.17 8.15 33.20
CA GLY A 88 -2.18 9.03 32.59
C GLY A 88 -1.07 8.30 31.84
N GLY A 89 -0.17 9.12 31.26
CA GLY A 89 1.21 8.69 30.97
C GLY A 89 1.67 8.66 29.52
N SER A 90 1.12 9.47 28.61
CA SER A 90 1.92 10.02 27.50
C SER A 90 1.37 11.41 27.18
N ALA A 91 2.24 12.35 26.85
CA ALA A 91 1.84 13.70 26.51
C ALA A 91 0.87 13.65 25.32
N ASP A 92 -0.36 14.10 25.51
CA ASP A 92 -1.28 14.38 24.42
C ASP A 92 -0.67 15.52 23.58
N VAL A 93 0.19 15.14 22.63
CA VAL A 93 0.40 15.94 21.43
C VAL A 93 -0.95 15.94 20.75
N ASP A 94 -1.59 17.11 20.67
CA ASP A 94 -2.85 17.32 19.97
C ASP A 94 -2.70 16.86 18.51
N VAL A 95 -2.99 15.57 18.26
CA VAL A 95 -3.04 15.02 16.92
C VAL A 95 -4.33 15.53 16.31
N SER A 96 -4.23 16.64 15.58
CA SER A 96 -5.36 17.27 14.92
C SER A 96 -5.87 16.38 13.79
N ILE A 97 -6.74 15.41 14.12
CA ILE A 97 -7.39 14.56 13.14
C ILE A 97 -8.64 15.28 12.61
N GLY A 98 -8.56 15.77 11.38
CA GLY A 98 -9.63 16.51 10.71
C GLY A 98 -10.55 15.61 9.89
N ARG A 99 -11.84 15.96 9.79
CA ARG A 99 -12.73 15.39 8.76
C ARG A 99 -12.55 16.15 7.45
N ARG A 100 -12.54 15.42 6.33
CA ARG A 100 -12.49 16.02 5.00
C ARG A 100 -13.85 16.63 4.62
N SER A 101 -13.83 17.77 3.94
CA SER A 101 -15.08 18.40 3.47
C SER A 101 -15.80 17.50 2.47
N GLY A 102 -17.04 17.11 2.76
CA GLY A 102 -17.85 16.24 1.89
C GLY A 102 -17.48 14.76 1.93
N ASN A 103 -16.57 14.35 2.83
CA ASN A 103 -16.08 12.97 2.95
C ASN A 103 -15.99 12.58 4.45
N SER A 104 -16.40 11.34 4.78
CA SER A 104 -16.45 10.84 6.16
C SER A 104 -15.09 10.49 6.78
N TYR A 105 -14.03 10.35 5.97
CA TYR A 105 -12.72 9.94 6.47
C TYR A 105 -12.03 11.02 7.29
N LYS A 106 -11.28 10.52 8.25
CA LYS A 106 -10.41 11.26 9.14
C LYS A 106 -9.00 11.23 8.58
N ILE A 107 -8.33 12.37 8.61
CA ILE A 107 -6.94 12.50 8.14
C ILE A 107 -6.11 13.08 9.27
N GLN A 108 -4.98 12.44 9.54
CA GLN A 108 -3.89 13.02 10.31
C GLN A 108 -2.97 13.74 9.34
N ASP A 109 -3.14 15.06 9.25
CA ASP A 109 -2.37 15.89 8.34
C ASP A 109 -0.90 15.94 8.73
N ALA A 110 -0.02 15.82 7.74
CA ALA A 110 1.40 16.02 7.93
C ALA A 110 1.74 17.51 8.09
N THR A 111 2.76 17.78 8.90
CA THR A 111 3.38 19.11 8.98
C THR A 111 3.83 19.54 7.59
N LYS A 112 3.59 20.81 7.25
CA LYS A 112 4.04 21.37 5.99
C LYS A 112 5.57 21.31 5.89
N PRO A 113 6.14 20.62 4.87
CA PRO A 113 7.59 20.60 4.67
C PRO A 113 8.16 21.99 4.44
N THR A 114 9.40 22.19 4.88
CA THR A 114 10.16 23.45 4.71
C THR A 114 11.08 23.42 3.49
N HIS A 115 11.43 22.23 3.00
CA HIS A 115 12.30 22.06 1.85
C HIS A 115 11.55 22.21 0.52
N PRO A 116 12.23 22.69 -0.55
CA PRO A 116 11.67 22.69 -1.88
C PRO A 116 11.44 21.26 -2.37
N MET A 117 10.45 21.08 -3.25
CA MET A 117 10.12 19.78 -3.85
C MET A 117 9.81 18.70 -2.81
N ALA A 118 9.25 19.11 -1.66
CA ALA A 118 8.79 18.22 -0.61
C ALA A 118 7.27 18.34 -0.40
N ALA A 119 6.62 17.22 -0.09
CA ALA A 119 5.22 17.14 0.32
C ALA A 119 5.10 16.36 1.63
N GLY A 120 4.17 16.78 2.47
CA GLY A 120 3.84 16.04 3.69
C GLY A 120 3.15 14.73 3.33
N ILE A 121 3.47 13.66 4.06
CA ILE A 121 2.83 12.35 3.91
C ILE A 121 1.74 12.23 4.97
N HIS A 122 0.50 12.37 4.54
CA HIS A 122 -0.69 12.27 5.39
C HIS A 122 -1.04 10.79 5.61
N GLN A 123 -1.81 10.52 6.66
CA GLN A 123 -2.32 9.18 6.93
C GLN A 123 -3.72 9.21 7.55
N ASP A 124 -4.34 8.04 7.68
CA ASP A 124 -5.69 7.86 8.24
C ASP A 124 -5.72 7.77 9.79
N GLY A 125 -4.56 7.87 10.44
CA GLY A 125 -4.41 7.75 11.90
C GLY A 125 -4.43 6.32 12.40
N THR A 126 -4.26 5.34 11.50
CA THR A 126 -4.20 3.91 11.82
C THR A 126 -2.93 3.22 11.32
N ASP A 127 -1.99 3.97 10.72
CA ASP A 127 -0.80 3.46 10.04
C ASP A 127 -1.12 2.47 8.90
N TYR A 128 -2.31 2.57 8.29
CA TYR A 128 -2.76 1.62 7.27
C TYR A 128 -2.57 2.14 5.84
N SER A 129 -2.61 3.46 5.64
CA SER A 129 -2.39 4.08 4.34
C SER A 129 -1.69 5.43 4.45
N TYR A 130 -0.72 5.66 3.57
CA TYR A 130 0.10 6.87 3.51
C TYR A 130 -0.03 7.55 2.14
N PHE A 131 -0.46 8.81 2.14
CA PHE A 131 -0.85 9.49 0.92
C PHE A 131 -0.40 10.96 0.90
N VAL A 132 -0.24 11.50 -0.30
CA VAL A 132 0.13 12.90 -0.55
C VAL A 132 -1.04 13.66 -1.16
N LYS A 133 -1.05 14.97 -0.95
CA LYS A 133 -1.92 15.87 -1.71
C LYS A 133 -1.35 16.08 -3.11
N ALA A 134 -2.13 15.71 -4.12
CA ALA A 134 -1.88 16.02 -5.51
C ALA A 134 -2.93 17.03 -6.00
N GLN A 135 -2.51 18.00 -6.80
CA GLN A 135 -3.41 18.93 -7.48
C GLN A 135 -3.52 18.53 -8.94
N LEU A 136 -4.75 18.25 -9.39
CA LEU A 136 -5.04 17.81 -10.75
C LEU A 136 -5.74 18.90 -11.55
N GLY A 137 -5.38 18.97 -12.82
CA GLY A 137 -6.00 19.85 -13.80
C GLY A 137 -5.68 21.32 -13.64
N SER A 138 -6.15 22.10 -14.61
CA SER A 138 -5.98 23.57 -14.66
C SER A 138 -6.59 24.31 -13.47
N ASN A 139 -7.59 23.75 -12.80
CA ASN A 139 -8.19 24.33 -11.59
C ASN A 139 -7.54 23.85 -10.28
N ASN A 140 -6.46 23.07 -10.34
CA ASN A 140 -5.74 22.55 -9.18
C ASN A 140 -6.64 21.80 -8.19
N LYS A 141 -7.50 20.91 -8.69
CA LYS A 141 -8.38 20.08 -7.86
C LYS A 141 -7.52 19.19 -6.94
N GLU A 142 -7.59 19.44 -5.64
CA GLU A 142 -6.80 18.71 -4.64
C GLU A 142 -7.44 17.33 -4.36
N LEU A 143 -6.62 16.28 -4.44
CA LEU A 143 -6.94 14.90 -4.10
C LEU A 143 -5.83 14.30 -3.25
N PHE A 144 -6.18 13.33 -2.40
CA PHE A 144 -5.21 12.52 -1.68
C PHE A 144 -4.89 11.26 -2.48
N LEU A 145 -3.62 11.07 -2.87
CA LEU A 145 -3.18 9.89 -3.61
C LEU A 145 -2.24 9.05 -2.76
N LEU A 146 -2.53 7.75 -2.64
CA LEU A 146 -1.64 6.77 -2.03
C LEU A 146 -0.30 6.79 -2.74
N ILE A 147 0.79 6.85 -1.98
CA ILE A 147 2.14 6.70 -2.54
C ILE A 147 2.41 5.22 -2.67
N ASP A 148 2.47 4.68 -3.89
CA ASP A 148 2.59 3.24 -4.10
C ASP A 148 3.79 2.91 -4.98
N THR A 149 4.90 2.48 -4.36
CA THR A 149 6.12 2.06 -5.05
C THR A 149 6.01 0.71 -5.74
N GLY A 150 4.96 -0.08 -5.46
CA GLY A 150 4.59 -1.26 -6.22
C GLY A 150 3.75 -0.96 -7.48
N ALA A 151 3.04 0.16 -7.53
CA ALA A 151 2.15 0.51 -8.64
C ALA A 151 2.87 1.17 -9.83
N GLY A 152 2.63 0.62 -11.03
CA GLY A 152 3.13 1.15 -12.30
C GLY A 152 2.19 2.15 -12.97
N SER A 153 0.95 2.26 -12.49
CA SER A 153 -0.08 3.20 -12.94
C SER A 153 -0.55 4.11 -11.82
N SER A 154 -0.97 5.32 -12.22
CA SER A 154 -1.76 6.21 -11.38
C SER A 154 -3.22 6.25 -11.81
N TRP A 155 -4.14 6.41 -10.86
CA TRP A 155 -5.57 6.58 -11.13
C TRP A 155 -6.25 7.35 -10.00
N VAL A 156 -7.43 7.91 -10.30
CA VAL A 156 -8.30 8.61 -9.34
C VAL A 156 -9.76 8.21 -9.53
N MET A 157 -10.58 8.37 -8.49
CA MET A 157 -12.02 8.16 -8.60
C MET A 157 -12.65 9.20 -9.52
N GLY A 158 -13.38 8.73 -10.54
CA GLY A 158 -14.04 9.58 -11.51
C GLY A 158 -15.36 10.17 -11.01
N SER A 159 -15.68 11.40 -11.40
CA SER A 159 -16.89 12.10 -10.98
C SER A 159 -18.19 11.49 -11.54
N THR A 160 -18.09 10.62 -12.55
CA THR A 160 -19.22 9.85 -13.10
C THR A 160 -19.42 8.50 -12.42
N CYS A 161 -18.51 8.09 -11.52
CA CYS A 161 -18.59 6.83 -10.81
C CYS A 161 -19.62 6.91 -9.67
N THR A 162 -20.55 5.96 -9.65
CA THR A 162 -21.62 5.88 -8.63
C THR A 162 -21.44 4.76 -7.63
N ASP A 163 -20.35 4.00 -7.73
CA ASP A 163 -20.05 2.93 -6.77
C ASP A 163 -19.78 3.53 -5.38
N LYS A 164 -20.01 2.72 -4.34
CA LYS A 164 -19.93 3.18 -2.94
C LYS A 164 -18.62 3.93 -2.64
N PRO A 165 -17.41 3.43 -2.99
CA PRO A 165 -16.19 4.19 -2.77
C PRO A 165 -16.21 5.57 -3.44
N CYS A 166 -16.61 5.68 -4.70
CA CYS A 166 -16.65 6.95 -5.42
C CYS A 166 -17.57 7.99 -4.77
N THR A 167 -18.68 7.56 -4.16
CA THR A 167 -19.60 8.46 -3.44
C THR A 167 -19.07 8.92 -2.07
N MET A 168 -18.07 8.24 -1.54
CA MET A 168 -17.46 8.53 -0.24
C MET A 168 -16.17 9.34 -0.34
N HIS A 169 -15.55 9.41 -1.53
CA HIS A 169 -14.27 10.08 -1.76
C HIS A 169 -14.42 11.37 -2.56
N ASN A 170 -13.34 12.16 -2.60
CA ASN A 170 -13.28 13.21 -3.60
C ASN A 170 -13.09 12.58 -4.98
N THR A 171 -13.68 13.20 -5.98
CA THR A 171 -13.59 12.74 -7.37
C THR A 171 -13.02 13.84 -8.27
N PHE A 172 -12.61 13.43 -9.46
CA PHE A 172 -12.17 14.31 -10.54
C PHE A 172 -12.92 13.98 -11.83
N GLY A 173 -13.06 14.96 -12.73
CA GLY A 173 -13.52 14.73 -14.09
C GLY A 173 -13.43 15.99 -14.94
N SER A 174 -14.06 15.95 -16.11
CA SER A 174 -14.00 17.06 -17.08
C SER A 174 -14.52 18.39 -16.54
N GLY A 175 -15.47 18.37 -15.61
CA GLY A 175 -15.99 19.58 -14.97
C GLY A 175 -15.01 20.23 -13.98
N ASP A 176 -13.94 19.55 -13.60
CA ASP A 176 -12.92 20.05 -12.67
C ASP A 176 -11.72 20.68 -13.40
N SER A 177 -11.63 20.64 -14.74
CA SER A 177 -10.46 21.16 -15.48
C SER A 177 -10.76 21.51 -16.93
N ASP A 178 -10.33 22.70 -17.34
CA ASP A 178 -10.38 23.17 -18.73
C ASP A 178 -9.33 22.51 -19.64
N THR A 179 -8.34 21.83 -19.05
CA THR A 179 -7.26 21.13 -19.75
C THR A 179 -7.44 19.62 -19.80
N PHE A 180 -8.60 19.13 -19.36
CA PHE A 180 -8.95 17.72 -19.36
C PHE A 180 -9.04 17.16 -20.78
N VAL A 181 -8.34 16.05 -21.04
CA VAL A 181 -8.42 15.31 -22.31
C VAL A 181 -8.77 13.85 -22.04
N ASP A 182 -9.93 13.41 -22.54
CA ASP A 182 -10.27 11.99 -22.54
C ASP A 182 -9.58 11.30 -23.73
N ASN A 183 -8.70 10.33 -23.44
CA ASN A 183 -7.94 9.63 -24.46
C ASN A 183 -8.75 8.52 -25.16
N GLN A 184 -10.01 8.27 -24.75
CA GLN A 184 -10.89 7.23 -25.31
C GLN A 184 -10.33 5.81 -25.21
N LYS A 185 -9.36 5.59 -24.32
CA LYS A 185 -8.76 4.28 -24.03
C LYS A 185 -9.25 3.80 -22.69
N SER A 186 -9.72 2.56 -22.61
CA SER A 186 -10.07 1.97 -21.32
C SER A 186 -8.82 1.57 -20.54
N PHE A 187 -8.95 1.52 -19.22
CA PHE A 187 -8.00 0.86 -18.34
C PHE A 187 -8.74 -0.02 -17.34
N SER A 188 -8.07 -1.08 -16.89
CA SER A 188 -8.54 -1.97 -15.84
C SER A 188 -7.34 -2.42 -15.03
N ILE A 189 -7.42 -2.28 -13.71
CA ILE A 189 -6.38 -2.73 -12.80
C ILE A 189 -7.03 -3.60 -11.72
N SER A 190 -6.42 -4.76 -11.50
CA SER A 190 -6.75 -5.66 -10.40
C SER A 190 -5.61 -5.61 -9.39
N TYR A 191 -5.86 -4.92 -8.29
CA TYR A 191 -5.03 -5.00 -7.10
C TYR A 191 -5.33 -6.31 -6.40
N GLY A 192 -4.50 -6.65 -5.43
CA GLY A 192 -4.85 -7.74 -4.52
C GLY A 192 -6.17 -7.38 -3.83
N SER A 193 -6.30 -6.13 -3.37
CA SER A 193 -7.44 -5.69 -2.58
C SER A 193 -8.69 -5.37 -3.35
N GLY A 194 -8.64 -5.16 -4.65
CA GLY A 194 -9.77 -4.59 -5.32
C GLY A 194 -9.55 -4.37 -6.79
N THR A 195 -10.60 -3.94 -7.47
CA THR A 195 -10.54 -3.68 -8.91
C THR A 195 -10.99 -2.27 -9.21
N VAL A 196 -10.34 -1.65 -10.18
CA VAL A 196 -10.75 -0.36 -10.75
C VAL A 196 -10.81 -0.49 -12.27
N GLN A 197 -11.83 0.11 -12.86
CA GLN A 197 -12.00 0.16 -14.31
C GLN A 197 -12.46 1.56 -14.71
N GLY A 198 -12.05 2.01 -15.90
CA GLY A 198 -12.47 3.30 -16.41
C GLY A 198 -11.78 3.67 -17.72
N SER A 199 -11.53 4.96 -17.92
CA SER A 199 -10.81 5.48 -19.08
C SER A 199 -9.50 6.15 -18.69
N LEU A 200 -8.52 6.13 -19.60
CA LEU A 200 -7.30 6.93 -19.48
C LEU A 200 -7.61 8.36 -19.90
N VAL A 201 -7.20 9.30 -19.07
CA VAL A 201 -7.34 10.74 -19.31
C VAL A 201 -5.98 11.40 -19.17
N SER A 202 -5.77 12.49 -19.90
CA SER A 202 -4.57 13.31 -19.81
C SER A 202 -4.93 14.66 -19.22
N ASP A 203 -4.16 15.09 -18.22
CA ASP A 203 -4.22 16.46 -17.69
C ASP A 203 -2.88 16.81 -17.01
N THR A 204 -2.84 17.90 -16.26
CA THR A 204 -1.70 18.28 -15.42
C THR A 204 -1.85 17.67 -14.03
N ILE A 205 -0.75 17.14 -13.48
CA ILE A 205 -0.64 16.80 -12.05
C ILE A 205 0.45 17.66 -11.42
N ASN A 206 0.21 18.13 -10.20
CA ASN A 206 1.20 18.79 -9.36
C ASN A 206 1.31 18.08 -8.01
N VAL A 207 2.51 17.60 -7.70
CA VAL A 207 2.87 17.01 -6.41
C VAL A 207 4.13 17.70 -5.92
N ALA A 208 4.16 18.09 -4.65
CA ALA A 208 5.30 18.77 -4.03
C ALA A 208 5.76 20.05 -4.77
N GLY A 209 4.85 20.74 -5.47
CA GLY A 209 5.15 21.92 -6.28
C GLY A 209 5.73 21.61 -7.66
N ILE A 210 5.86 20.33 -8.04
CA ILE A 210 6.36 19.91 -9.34
C ILE A 210 5.19 19.57 -10.25
N SER A 211 5.06 20.31 -11.35
CA SER A 211 3.98 20.15 -12.33
C SER A 211 4.46 19.45 -13.61
N VAL A 212 3.73 18.40 -14.03
CA VAL A 212 3.96 17.63 -15.25
C VAL A 212 2.64 17.35 -15.99
N LYS A 213 2.73 17.19 -17.31
CA LYS A 213 1.64 16.54 -18.07
C LYS A 213 1.61 15.07 -17.72
N TYR A 214 0.42 14.52 -17.59
CA TYR A 214 0.24 13.21 -16.98
C TYR A 214 -1.00 12.50 -17.51
N THR A 215 -0.82 11.24 -17.89
CA THR A 215 -1.91 10.33 -18.25
C THR A 215 -2.23 9.45 -17.05
N PHE A 216 -3.47 9.47 -16.56
CA PHE A 216 -3.89 8.67 -15.42
C PHE A 216 -5.25 8.02 -15.68
N GLY A 217 -5.57 6.98 -14.91
CA GLY A 217 -6.87 6.33 -14.97
C GLY A 217 -7.95 7.16 -14.27
N LEU A 218 -9.08 7.36 -14.94
CA LEU A 218 -10.29 7.92 -14.37
C LEU A 218 -11.28 6.79 -14.10
N ALA A 219 -11.38 6.34 -12.85
CA ALA A 219 -12.19 5.18 -12.52
C ALA A 219 -13.69 5.49 -12.65
N SER A 220 -14.39 4.69 -13.45
CA SER A 220 -15.86 4.68 -13.55
C SER A 220 -16.50 3.52 -12.78
N LYS A 221 -15.70 2.52 -12.38
CA LYS A 221 -16.07 1.43 -11.49
C LYS A 221 -14.97 1.13 -10.48
N THR A 222 -15.36 0.80 -9.26
CA THR A 222 -14.46 0.45 -8.15
C THR A 222 -15.05 -0.68 -7.30
N SER A 223 -14.25 -1.64 -6.85
CA SER A 223 -14.71 -2.60 -5.84
C SER A 223 -14.90 -1.92 -4.47
N ASN A 224 -15.77 -2.50 -3.63
CA ASN A 224 -16.09 -1.96 -2.30
C ASN A 224 -14.89 -1.93 -1.35
N ASP A 225 -13.80 -2.61 -1.68
CA ASP A 225 -12.59 -2.64 -0.88
C ASP A 225 -11.98 -1.26 -0.69
N PHE A 226 -12.14 -0.37 -1.68
CA PHE A 226 -11.68 1.02 -1.57
C PHE A 226 -12.50 1.87 -0.58
N ALA A 227 -13.63 1.37 -0.08
CA ALA A 227 -14.43 2.05 0.94
C ALA A 227 -13.87 1.94 2.37
N ARG A 228 -12.68 1.35 2.55
CA ARG A 228 -11.97 1.30 3.84
C ARG A 228 -10.76 2.24 3.90
N PHE A 229 -10.35 2.80 2.76
CA PHE A 229 -9.17 3.66 2.66
C PHE A 229 -9.57 5.11 2.56
N ALA A 230 -8.70 6.02 3.03
CA ALA A 230 -8.99 7.44 3.05
C ALA A 230 -8.47 8.20 1.81
N PHE A 231 -7.75 7.53 0.90
CA PHE A 231 -7.20 8.11 -0.33
C PHE A 231 -8.21 8.11 -1.47
N ASP A 232 -8.14 9.11 -2.35
CA ASP A 232 -9.03 9.27 -3.51
C ASP A 232 -8.52 8.58 -4.80
N GLY A 233 -7.30 8.07 -4.74
CA GLY A 233 -6.63 7.40 -5.85
C GLY A 233 -5.24 6.91 -5.47
N ILE A 234 -4.51 6.38 -6.45
CA ILE A 234 -3.13 5.88 -6.28
C ILE A 234 -2.21 6.69 -7.19
N LEU A 235 -1.08 7.14 -6.63
CA LEU A 235 0.04 7.70 -7.35
C LEU A 235 1.06 6.57 -7.57
N GLY A 236 1.21 6.12 -8.81
CA GLY A 236 2.18 5.10 -9.16
C GLY A 236 3.61 5.60 -9.03
N MET A 237 4.44 4.85 -8.28
CA MET A 237 5.83 5.19 -7.95
C MET A 237 6.81 4.06 -8.31
N SER A 238 6.37 3.02 -9.02
CA SER A 238 7.26 1.94 -9.49
C SER A 238 8.27 2.42 -10.55
N MET A 239 9.37 1.68 -10.69
CA MET A 239 10.32 1.88 -11.80
C MET A 239 9.69 1.52 -13.15
N LYS A 240 8.79 0.53 -13.16
CA LYS A 240 8.07 0.07 -14.34
C LYS A 240 6.80 0.89 -14.56
N GLN A 241 6.59 1.28 -15.82
CA GLN A 241 5.31 1.84 -16.26
C GLN A 241 4.31 0.71 -16.51
N GLY A 242 3.05 0.92 -16.15
CA GLY A 242 1.99 0.02 -16.59
C GLY A 242 0.93 0.72 -17.45
N ALA A 243 -0.35 0.58 -17.11
CA ALA A 243 -1.47 1.03 -17.96
C ALA A 243 -1.56 2.56 -18.15
N SER A 244 -1.10 3.35 -17.18
CA SER A 244 -1.04 4.81 -17.22
C SER A 244 0.36 5.31 -16.86
N ASP A 245 0.55 6.63 -16.69
CA ASP A 245 1.84 7.17 -16.26
C ASP A 245 2.09 6.89 -14.76
N ASN A 246 3.37 6.72 -14.43
CA ASN A 246 3.88 6.78 -13.07
C ASN A 246 4.72 8.05 -12.87
N PHE A 247 4.77 8.53 -11.63
CA PHE A 247 5.27 9.86 -11.34
C PHE A 247 6.78 9.97 -11.51
N PRO A 248 7.61 9.03 -11.03
CA PRO A 248 9.06 9.07 -11.23
C PRO A 248 9.46 9.13 -12.71
N LYS A 249 8.79 8.36 -13.58
CA LYS A 249 9.04 8.42 -15.03
C LYS A 249 8.64 9.76 -15.63
N ALA A 250 7.48 10.32 -15.25
CA ALA A 250 7.05 11.63 -15.74
C ALA A 250 8.03 12.76 -15.34
N LEU A 251 8.65 12.67 -14.15
CA LEU A 251 9.70 13.60 -13.73
C LEU A 251 10.96 13.48 -14.58
N VAL A 252 11.37 12.26 -14.91
CA VAL A 252 12.53 11.98 -15.78
C VAL A 252 12.29 12.50 -17.20
N ASP A 253 11.16 12.12 -17.79
CA ASP A 253 10.78 12.52 -19.16
C ASP A 253 10.63 14.05 -19.26
N GLY A 254 10.07 14.67 -18.22
CA GLY A 254 9.91 16.11 -18.08
C GLY A 254 11.17 16.86 -17.64
N LYS A 255 12.29 16.17 -17.38
CA LYS A 255 13.56 16.72 -16.87
C LYS A 255 13.37 17.67 -15.68
N LYS A 256 12.53 17.24 -14.73
CA LYS A 256 12.08 18.10 -13.61
C LYS A 256 13.08 18.15 -12.44
N LEU A 257 14.00 17.21 -12.37
CA LEU A 257 14.96 17.07 -11.28
C LEU A 257 16.40 17.02 -11.81
N GLU A 258 17.33 17.53 -11.03
CA GLU A 258 18.78 17.34 -11.29
C GLU A 258 19.23 15.90 -11.04
N LYS A 259 18.61 15.25 -10.04
CA LYS A 259 18.82 13.84 -9.68
C LYS A 259 17.46 13.17 -9.59
N ASN A 260 17.26 12.06 -10.28
CA ASN A 260 16.00 11.32 -10.26
C ASN A 260 15.94 10.41 -9.02
N ILE A 261 16.00 11.04 -7.86
CA ILE A 261 15.88 10.39 -6.56
C ILE A 261 14.68 10.95 -5.82
N TYR A 262 14.10 10.15 -4.92
CA TYR A 262 13.18 10.64 -3.91
C TYR A 262 13.41 9.93 -2.59
N GLY A 263 13.26 10.67 -1.50
CA GLY A 263 13.37 10.16 -0.14
C GLY A 263 12.04 10.19 0.58
N ILE A 264 11.76 9.15 1.36
CA ILE A 264 10.50 8.96 2.09
C ILE A 264 10.81 8.73 3.57
N ALA A 265 10.11 9.48 4.42
CA ALA A 265 10.01 9.27 5.85
C ALA A 265 8.54 9.09 6.23
N LEU A 266 8.17 7.89 6.71
CA LEU A 266 6.84 7.65 7.26
C LEU A 266 6.80 7.98 8.75
N ASN A 267 5.63 8.37 9.25
CA ASN A 267 5.42 8.70 10.65
C ASN A 267 4.40 7.72 11.24
N ARG A 268 4.62 7.23 12.46
CA ARG A 268 3.60 6.44 13.17
C ARG A 268 2.52 7.35 13.73
N ALA A 269 1.27 6.92 13.66
CA ALA A 269 0.12 7.64 14.19
C ALA A 269 0.26 7.92 15.69
N ALA A 270 0.92 7.00 16.40
CA ALA A 270 1.18 7.11 17.83
C ALA A 270 2.30 8.11 18.21
N ASP A 271 3.14 8.54 17.24
CA ASP A 271 4.28 9.43 17.49
C ASP A 271 3.86 10.92 17.61
N GLY A 272 2.55 11.19 17.68
CA GLY A 272 1.99 12.52 17.88
C GLY A 272 1.87 13.33 16.59
N THR A 273 2.61 14.43 16.49
CA THR A 273 2.56 15.30 15.31
C THR A 273 3.09 14.55 14.10
N ASN A 274 2.24 14.38 13.08
CA ASN A 274 2.64 13.71 11.86
C ASN A 274 3.67 14.56 11.10
N ASN A 275 4.91 14.09 11.07
CA ASN A 275 6.03 14.73 10.39
C ASN A 275 6.48 13.96 9.14
N GLY A 276 5.65 13.07 8.61
CA GLY A 276 5.93 12.30 7.40
C GLY A 276 6.20 13.19 6.20
N GLU A 277 7.16 12.81 5.36
CA GLU A 277 7.61 13.64 4.23
C GLU A 277 8.10 12.77 3.08
N ILE A 278 7.73 13.17 1.86
CA ILE A 278 8.39 12.77 0.62
C ILE A 278 9.13 13.98 0.05
N ARG A 279 10.37 13.79 -0.39
CA ARG A 279 11.19 14.82 -1.02
C ARG A 279 11.79 14.32 -2.33
N PHE A 280 11.62 15.10 -3.39
CA PHE A 280 12.14 14.81 -4.72
C PHE A 280 13.46 15.55 -4.99
N GLY A 281 14.38 14.91 -5.71
CA GLY A 281 15.66 15.47 -6.14
C GLY A 281 16.75 15.54 -5.06
N ALA A 282 16.41 15.33 -3.79
CA ALA A 282 17.34 15.38 -2.66
C ALA A 282 16.84 14.55 -1.48
N THR A 283 17.76 14.17 -0.60
CA THR A 283 17.44 13.59 0.71
C THR A 283 17.15 14.68 1.73
N ASN A 284 16.51 14.33 2.86
CA ASN A 284 16.32 15.24 4.00
C ASN A 284 17.07 14.70 5.24
N PRO A 285 18.25 15.27 5.58
CA PRO A 285 19.03 14.88 6.76
C PRO A 285 18.31 15.04 8.10
N GLU A 286 17.24 15.84 8.18
CA GLU A 286 16.44 15.99 9.41
C GLU A 286 15.54 14.77 9.68
N LYS A 287 15.38 13.88 8.69
CA LYS A 287 14.48 12.72 8.76
C LYS A 287 15.19 11.41 9.07
N TYR A 288 16.52 11.41 9.21
CA TYR A 288 17.28 10.21 9.54
C TYR A 288 18.50 10.48 10.40
N THR A 289 19.05 9.40 10.95
CA THR A 289 20.32 9.42 11.67
C THR A 289 21.27 8.40 11.05
N GLY A 290 22.58 8.64 11.22
CA GLY A 290 23.61 7.83 10.60
C GLY A 290 23.74 8.05 9.09
N ASP A 291 24.47 7.16 8.44
CA ASP A 291 24.71 7.20 7.00
C ASP A 291 23.64 6.40 6.24
N ILE A 292 23.35 6.81 5.01
CA ILE A 292 22.50 6.05 4.10
C ILE A 292 23.33 4.94 3.45
N SER A 293 23.00 3.70 3.74
CA SER A 293 23.59 2.53 3.07
C SER A 293 22.72 2.10 1.89
N TYR A 294 23.34 1.86 0.74
CA TYR A 294 22.65 1.57 -0.51
C TYR A 294 22.82 0.10 -0.92
N THR A 295 21.73 -0.49 -1.38
CA THR A 295 21.68 -1.81 -2.02
C THR A 295 21.21 -1.66 -3.45
N SER A 296 21.95 -2.21 -4.41
CA SER A 296 21.57 -2.18 -5.82
C SER A 296 20.28 -2.96 -6.05
N VAL A 297 19.40 -2.43 -6.90
CA VAL A 297 18.22 -3.18 -7.35
C VAL A 297 18.66 -4.38 -8.18
N ASP A 298 17.87 -5.45 -8.15
CA ASP A 298 18.20 -6.63 -8.95
C ASP A 298 18.26 -6.29 -10.44
N SER A 299 19.37 -6.63 -11.10
CA SER A 299 19.64 -6.26 -12.49
C SER A 299 18.66 -6.85 -13.51
N LYS A 300 17.81 -7.80 -13.09
CA LYS A 300 16.80 -8.43 -13.94
C LYS A 300 15.40 -7.86 -13.74
N GLY A 301 15.20 -7.01 -12.73
CA GLY A 301 13.89 -6.47 -12.35
C GLY A 301 13.73 -4.99 -12.69
N ASP A 302 12.58 -4.64 -13.25
CA ASP A 302 12.12 -3.25 -13.39
C ASP A 302 11.33 -2.78 -12.15
N ASP A 303 11.67 -3.30 -10.96
CA ASP A 303 10.97 -3.01 -9.71
C ASP A 303 11.94 -2.58 -8.61
N TRP A 304 11.41 -1.90 -7.59
CA TRP A 304 12.11 -1.59 -6.35
C TRP A 304 12.35 -2.83 -5.49
N SER A 305 13.21 -3.72 -5.97
CA SER A 305 13.55 -4.99 -5.31
C SER A 305 15.06 -5.10 -5.09
N ILE A 306 15.43 -5.52 -3.88
CA ILE A 306 16.83 -5.61 -3.41
C ILE A 306 17.05 -6.94 -2.68
N GLN A 307 18.28 -7.41 -2.61
CA GLN A 307 18.62 -8.63 -1.86
C GLN A 307 18.56 -8.36 -0.35
N ILE A 308 17.80 -9.17 0.38
CA ILE A 308 17.83 -9.18 1.86
C ILE A 308 18.83 -10.23 2.33
N ASP A 309 19.72 -9.84 3.24
CA ASP A 309 20.78 -10.72 3.76
C ASP A 309 20.21 -11.68 4.81
N ASP A 310 19.50 -11.14 5.80
CA ASP A 310 18.82 -11.92 6.84
C ASP A 310 17.79 -11.10 7.62
N MET A 311 17.11 -11.78 8.54
CA MET A 311 16.37 -11.18 9.65
C MET A 311 16.93 -11.72 10.97
N ALA A 312 16.82 -10.95 12.03
CA ALA A 312 17.26 -11.34 13.36
C ALA A 312 16.25 -10.95 14.43
N TYR A 313 16.26 -11.68 15.54
CA TYR A 313 15.54 -11.34 16.77
C TYR A 313 16.52 -11.49 17.95
N ASP A 314 16.67 -10.44 18.76
CA ASP A 314 17.63 -10.39 19.87
C ASP A 314 19.06 -10.83 19.43
N GLY A 315 19.51 -10.26 18.31
CA GLY A 315 20.82 -10.58 17.71
C GLY A 315 20.96 -11.98 17.10
N LYS A 316 19.98 -12.89 17.30
CA LYS A 316 19.98 -14.22 16.71
C LYS A 316 19.47 -14.17 15.28
N ARG A 317 20.32 -14.61 14.34
CA ARG A 317 20.00 -14.71 12.91
C ARG A 317 19.00 -15.83 12.63
N ALA A 318 17.99 -15.55 11.82
CA ALA A 318 16.93 -16.50 11.48
C ALA A 318 17.27 -17.39 10.26
N GLY A 319 18.18 -16.96 9.39
CA GLY A 319 18.39 -17.62 8.09
C GLY A 319 17.19 -17.44 7.16
N SER A 320 16.59 -16.25 7.22
CA SER A 320 15.37 -15.82 6.54
C SER A 320 15.65 -14.89 5.33
N GLY A 321 16.92 -14.59 5.05
CA GLY A 321 17.34 -13.86 3.84
C GLY A 321 17.78 -14.76 2.68
N GLY A 322 18.62 -14.21 1.79
CA GLY A 322 19.11 -14.86 0.57
C GLY A 322 18.09 -14.91 -0.58
N VAL A 323 17.10 -14.03 -0.54
CA VAL A 323 16.06 -13.86 -1.57
C VAL A 323 15.81 -12.36 -1.79
N LEU A 324 15.02 -12.02 -2.79
CA LEU A 324 14.63 -10.63 -3.02
C LEU A 324 13.62 -10.14 -1.98
N ALA A 325 13.70 -8.85 -1.68
CA ALA A 325 12.71 -8.08 -0.94
C ALA A 325 12.25 -6.91 -1.81
N TYR A 326 10.95 -6.85 -2.07
CA TYR A 326 10.29 -5.74 -2.75
C TYR A 326 9.90 -4.69 -1.72
N ILE A 327 10.23 -3.43 -2.01
CA ILE A 327 10.04 -2.31 -1.09
C ILE A 327 8.81 -1.52 -1.54
N ASP A 328 7.73 -1.62 -0.78
CA ASP A 328 6.39 -1.21 -1.23
C ASP A 328 5.66 -0.32 -0.21
N THR A 329 5.64 0.99 -0.47
CA THR A 329 4.87 1.96 0.33
C THR A 329 3.35 1.84 0.15
N GLY A 330 2.88 1.07 -0.83
CA GLY A 330 1.47 0.76 -1.01
C GLY A 330 0.98 -0.37 -0.09
N THR A 331 1.88 -1.06 0.61
CA THR A 331 1.55 -2.21 1.45
C THR A 331 1.78 -1.89 2.92
N SER A 332 0.82 -2.21 3.80
CA SER A 332 0.94 -1.88 5.23
C SER A 332 1.85 -2.84 6.02
N PHE A 333 1.88 -4.13 5.66
CA PHE A 333 2.52 -5.19 6.44
C PHE A 333 3.72 -5.83 5.73
N VAL A 334 4.39 -6.77 6.40
CA VAL A 334 5.44 -7.60 5.79
C VAL A 334 4.87 -8.95 5.39
N PHE A 335 5.17 -9.37 4.16
CA PHE A 335 4.78 -10.68 3.62
C PHE A 335 6.01 -11.41 3.09
N GLY A 336 6.06 -12.73 3.24
CA GLY A 336 7.14 -13.52 2.66
C GLY A 336 6.89 -15.03 2.66
N PRO A 337 7.86 -15.81 2.15
CA PRO A 337 7.75 -17.26 2.08
C PRO A 337 7.48 -17.89 3.44
N SER A 338 6.48 -18.76 3.52
CA SER A 338 6.03 -19.32 4.80
C SER A 338 7.15 -20.05 5.55
N ASP A 339 8.09 -20.68 4.85
CA ASP A 339 9.24 -21.35 5.46
C ASP A 339 10.24 -20.34 6.08
N LYS A 340 10.44 -19.19 5.44
CA LYS A 340 11.31 -18.11 5.92
C LYS A 340 10.67 -17.38 7.11
N VAL A 341 9.36 -17.13 7.07
CA VAL A 341 8.61 -16.55 8.19
C VAL A 341 8.60 -17.51 9.37
N LYS A 342 8.44 -18.81 9.13
CA LYS A 342 8.53 -19.84 10.17
C LYS A 342 9.90 -19.85 10.85
N ARG A 343 10.99 -19.70 10.11
CA ARG A 343 12.35 -19.63 10.68
C ARG A 343 12.53 -18.43 11.59
N LEU A 344 12.02 -17.26 11.18
CA LEU A 344 12.03 -16.06 12.02
C LEU A 344 11.25 -16.28 13.31
N HIS A 345 10.02 -16.78 13.24
CA HIS A 345 9.21 -16.97 14.43
C HIS A 345 9.72 -18.11 15.33
N ALA A 346 10.44 -19.09 14.77
CA ALA A 346 11.08 -20.16 15.55
C ALA A 346 12.19 -19.65 16.49
N ILE A 347 12.72 -18.44 16.26
CA ILE A 347 13.70 -17.81 17.15
C ILE A 347 13.08 -16.81 18.13
N ILE A 348 11.78 -16.54 18.04
CA ILE A 348 11.05 -15.64 18.94
C ILE A 348 10.42 -16.48 20.07
N PRO A 349 10.91 -16.34 21.34
CA PRO A 349 10.33 -17.08 22.47
C PRO A 349 8.85 -16.75 22.64
N GLY A 350 8.03 -17.78 22.84
CA GLY A 350 6.59 -17.62 23.02
C GLY A 350 5.79 -17.38 21.72
N SER A 351 6.45 -17.35 20.56
CA SER A 351 5.73 -17.32 19.29
C SER A 351 5.12 -18.68 18.96
N ALA A 352 3.90 -18.69 18.45
CA ALA A 352 3.20 -19.89 18.00
C ALA A 352 2.37 -19.60 16.74
N SER A 353 2.04 -20.65 15.99
CA SER A 353 1.14 -20.56 14.83
C SER A 353 0.33 -21.83 14.69
N GLY A 354 -0.96 -21.68 14.38
CA GLY A 354 -1.86 -22.79 14.08
C GLY A 354 -1.97 -23.10 12.58
N ASP A 355 -1.76 -22.10 11.72
CA ASP A 355 -1.94 -22.19 10.26
C ASP A 355 -0.61 -22.16 9.49
N GLY A 356 0.51 -21.83 10.16
CA GLY A 356 1.83 -21.64 9.56
C GLY A 356 2.01 -20.30 8.83
N LEU A 357 0.97 -19.45 8.80
CA LEU A 357 0.93 -18.18 8.07
C LEU A 357 0.87 -16.98 9.02
N THR A 358 0.06 -17.07 10.07
CA THR A 358 -0.14 -16.06 11.10
C THR A 358 0.49 -16.56 12.39
N TYR A 359 1.25 -15.69 13.07
CA TYR A 359 1.97 -16.06 14.29
C TYR A 359 1.50 -15.19 15.45
N THR A 360 1.12 -15.82 16.56
CA THR A 360 1.01 -15.13 17.86
C THR A 360 2.41 -14.86 18.39
N VAL A 361 2.56 -13.76 19.12
CA VAL A 361 3.84 -13.30 19.70
C VAL A 361 3.59 -12.65 21.06
N PRO A 362 4.59 -12.61 21.97
CA PRO A 362 4.45 -11.92 23.24
C PRO A 362 4.16 -10.43 23.04
N CYS A 363 3.01 -9.96 23.55
CA CYS A 363 2.58 -8.57 23.44
C CYS A 363 3.54 -7.55 24.08
N ASP A 364 4.36 -8.01 25.02
CA ASP A 364 5.26 -7.19 25.83
C ASP A 364 6.72 -7.33 25.43
N SER A 365 7.03 -8.01 24.30
CA SER A 365 8.40 -8.12 23.82
C SER A 365 9.04 -6.74 23.66
N LYS A 366 10.26 -6.62 24.20
CA LYS A 366 11.12 -5.42 24.14
C LYS A 366 12.38 -5.67 23.33
N GLU A 367 12.53 -6.87 22.78
CA GLU A 367 13.72 -7.24 22.05
C GLU A 367 13.70 -6.71 20.63
N ASP A 368 14.89 -6.46 20.10
CA ASP A 368 15.07 -5.96 18.75
C ASP A 368 14.74 -7.04 17.73
N LEU A 369 13.84 -6.74 16.80
CA LEU A 369 13.72 -7.45 15.52
C LEU A 369 14.42 -6.61 14.46
N ALA A 370 15.28 -7.21 13.63
CA ALA A 370 16.05 -6.47 12.63
C ALA A 370 16.02 -7.13 11.25
N PHE A 371 16.06 -6.30 10.22
CA PHE A 371 16.21 -6.68 8.82
C PHE A 371 17.59 -6.25 8.34
N THR A 372 18.26 -7.09 7.57
CA THR A 372 19.65 -6.83 7.15
C THR A 372 19.74 -6.65 5.65
N PHE A 373 20.32 -5.53 5.25
CA PHE A 373 20.63 -5.22 3.85
C PHE A 373 22.06 -4.74 3.73
N SER A 374 22.83 -5.34 2.82
CA SER A 374 24.23 -5.01 2.59
C SER A 374 25.06 -4.97 3.89
N GLY A 375 24.83 -5.93 4.79
CA GLY A 375 25.52 -6.08 6.07
C GLY A 375 25.09 -5.11 7.19
N VAL A 376 24.10 -4.25 6.93
CA VAL A 376 23.59 -3.26 7.90
C VAL A 376 22.27 -3.75 8.48
N ASP A 377 22.18 -3.77 9.82
CA ASP A 377 20.97 -4.13 10.54
C ASP A 377 20.08 -2.89 10.77
N TYR A 378 18.83 -2.98 10.32
CA TYR A 378 17.76 -2.01 10.54
C TYR A 378 16.76 -2.58 11.52
N LYS A 379 16.74 -2.02 12.73
CA LYS A 379 15.86 -2.45 13.82
C LYS A 379 14.43 -1.96 13.60
N LEU A 380 13.46 -2.81 13.92
CA LEU A 380 12.05 -2.50 13.94
C LEU A 380 11.60 -2.31 15.39
N SER A 381 10.85 -1.23 15.62
CA SER A 381 10.13 -1.03 16.86
C SER A 381 9.12 -2.16 17.09
N SER A 382 9.01 -2.64 18.33
CA SER A 382 7.95 -3.57 18.75
C SER A 382 6.56 -3.05 18.42
N GLU A 383 6.37 -1.73 18.38
CA GLU A 383 5.10 -1.09 18.04
C GLU A 383 4.67 -1.30 16.58
N ASP A 384 5.60 -1.68 15.69
CA ASP A 384 5.31 -1.87 14.27
C ASP A 384 5.14 -3.33 13.88
N TRP A 385 5.92 -4.23 14.48
CA TRP A 385 5.87 -5.66 14.16
C TRP A 385 4.94 -6.46 15.07
N ILE A 386 4.51 -5.92 16.22
CA ILE A 386 3.52 -6.54 17.11
C ILE A 386 2.18 -5.84 16.94
N SER A 387 1.11 -6.59 16.68
CA SER A 387 -0.23 -6.04 16.57
C SER A 387 -0.79 -5.56 17.91
N PRO A 388 -1.80 -4.69 17.90
CA PRO A 388 -2.65 -4.51 19.07
C PRO A 388 -3.24 -5.84 19.56
N LYS A 389 -3.59 -5.89 20.85
CA LYS A 389 -4.30 -7.04 21.44
C LYS A 389 -5.64 -7.26 20.76
N ASN A 390 -5.93 -8.49 20.38
CA ASN A 390 -7.26 -8.91 19.92
C ASN A 390 -8.25 -9.03 21.10
N SER A 391 -9.48 -9.45 20.81
CA SER A 391 -10.52 -9.67 21.83
C SER A 391 -10.15 -10.70 22.91
N GLU A 392 -9.23 -11.62 22.62
CA GLU A 392 -8.72 -12.65 23.54
C GLU A 392 -7.48 -12.18 24.33
N GLY A 393 -6.98 -10.97 24.06
CA GLY A 393 -5.81 -10.40 24.71
C GLY A 393 -4.46 -10.82 24.10
N GLU A 394 -4.49 -11.54 22.98
CA GLU A 394 -3.31 -12.00 22.25
C GLU A 394 -2.83 -10.96 21.23
N CYS A 395 -1.52 -10.97 20.95
CA CYS A 395 -0.92 -10.18 19.89
C CYS A 395 -0.40 -11.09 18.79
N THR A 396 -0.51 -10.61 17.55
CA THR A 396 0.01 -11.29 16.36
C THR A 396 1.17 -10.51 15.77
N SER A 397 2.06 -11.21 15.08
CA SER A 397 3.09 -10.60 14.27
C SER A 397 2.49 -9.94 13.02
N ASN A 398 2.95 -8.73 12.70
CA ASN A 398 2.67 -8.06 11.43
C ASN A 398 3.59 -8.55 10.28
N ILE A 399 4.23 -9.71 10.47
CA ILE A 399 5.07 -10.42 9.49
C ILE A 399 4.39 -11.74 9.16
N TYR A 400 3.81 -11.82 7.96
CA TYR A 400 2.92 -12.90 7.55
C TYR A 400 3.59 -13.86 6.56
N GLY A 401 3.38 -15.16 6.78
CA GLY A 401 3.88 -16.25 5.95
C GLY A 401 3.13 -16.43 4.64
N HIS A 402 2.79 -15.35 3.94
CA HIS A 402 2.06 -15.36 2.67
C HIS A 402 2.95 -14.81 1.55
N GLU A 403 3.08 -15.53 0.44
CA GLU A 403 3.85 -15.08 -0.73
C GLU A 403 2.98 -14.23 -1.65
N VAL A 404 3.00 -12.91 -1.48
CA VAL A 404 2.43 -11.99 -2.49
C VAL A 404 3.25 -12.07 -3.79
N ILE A 405 4.56 -12.23 -3.64
CA ILE A 405 5.49 -12.48 -4.74
C ILE A 405 6.17 -13.81 -4.44
N GLN A 406 6.09 -14.75 -5.38
CA GLN A 406 6.62 -16.09 -5.19
C GLN A 406 8.12 -16.05 -4.87
N GLY A 407 8.52 -16.66 -3.75
CA GLY A 407 9.91 -16.78 -3.33
C GLY A 407 10.56 -15.48 -2.85
N ALA A 408 9.78 -14.40 -2.64
CA ALA A 408 10.31 -13.09 -2.27
C ALA A 408 9.54 -12.47 -1.09
N TRP A 409 10.22 -11.57 -0.39
CA TRP A 409 9.60 -10.71 0.60
C TRP A 409 8.93 -9.50 -0.05
N LEU A 410 7.84 -9.03 0.55
CA LEU A 410 7.23 -7.73 0.29
C LEU A 410 7.26 -6.95 1.61
N LEU A 411 8.01 -5.85 1.64
CA LEU A 411 8.24 -5.05 2.84
C LEU A 411 7.47 -3.75 2.75
N GLY A 412 6.40 -3.69 3.55
CA GLY A 412 5.53 -2.53 3.68
C GLY A 412 5.86 -1.61 4.85
N ASP A 413 4.85 -0.84 5.25
CA ASP A 413 4.94 0.19 6.30
C ASP A 413 5.46 -0.32 7.64
N THR A 414 5.18 -1.57 8.02
CA THR A 414 5.79 -2.23 9.19
C THR A 414 7.32 -2.11 9.20
N PHE A 415 7.98 -2.20 8.04
CA PHE A 415 9.41 -1.94 7.91
C PHE A 415 9.69 -0.44 7.67
N LEU A 416 8.96 0.18 6.73
CA LEU A 416 9.27 1.52 6.23
C LEU A 416 9.09 2.66 7.25
N LYS A 417 8.30 2.47 8.31
CA LYS A 417 8.22 3.43 9.44
C LYS A 417 9.50 3.49 10.27
N ASN A 418 10.36 2.48 10.18
CA ASN A 418 11.59 2.39 10.96
C ASN A 418 12.82 2.98 10.26
N VAL A 419 12.73 3.21 8.95
CA VAL A 419 13.84 3.64 8.10
C VAL A 419 13.48 4.86 7.27
N TYR A 420 14.46 5.73 7.04
CA TYR A 420 14.39 6.67 5.93
C TYR A 420 14.80 5.96 4.65
N THR A 421 13.92 5.98 3.65
CA THR A 421 14.13 5.23 2.41
C THR A 421 14.43 6.19 1.26
N VAL A 422 15.48 5.91 0.50
CA VAL A 422 15.85 6.64 -0.72
C VAL A 422 15.71 5.72 -1.92
N PHE A 423 14.90 6.13 -2.87
CA PHE A 423 14.77 5.47 -4.17
C PHE A 423 15.60 6.25 -5.18
N ASP A 424 16.67 5.65 -5.68
CA ASP A 424 17.62 6.29 -6.60
C ASP A 424 17.52 5.63 -7.98
N ARG A 425 16.75 6.26 -8.87
CA ARG A 425 16.48 5.75 -10.21
C ARG A 425 17.67 5.91 -11.15
N ASP A 426 18.49 6.94 -10.94
CA ASP A 426 19.67 7.19 -11.77
C ASP A 426 20.71 6.09 -11.60
N GLN A 427 20.86 5.55 -10.38
CA GLN A 427 21.83 4.50 -10.07
C GLN A 427 21.22 3.11 -9.90
N GLY A 428 19.89 2.98 -9.97
CA GLY A 428 19.21 1.70 -9.77
C GLY A 428 19.51 1.10 -8.41
N ARG A 429 19.20 1.82 -7.33
CA ARG A 429 19.50 1.38 -5.96
C ARG A 429 18.51 1.95 -4.95
N ILE A 430 18.37 1.27 -3.82
CA ILE A 430 17.59 1.71 -2.67
C ILE A 430 18.54 1.97 -1.51
N GLY A 431 18.38 3.12 -0.86
CA GLY A 431 19.14 3.52 0.31
C GLY A 431 18.30 3.48 1.57
N PHE A 432 18.86 3.01 2.67
CA PHE A 432 18.24 3.08 3.98
C PHE A 432 19.15 3.74 5.02
N ALA A 433 18.53 4.48 5.93
CA ALA A 433 19.12 4.97 7.18
C ALA A 433 18.07 4.81 8.30
N ALA A 434 18.48 4.86 9.57
CA ALA A 434 17.52 4.84 10.67
C ALA A 434 16.64 6.10 10.65
N ALA A 435 15.31 5.94 10.72
CA ALA A 435 14.40 7.08 10.74
C ALA A 435 14.62 7.95 11.99
N ALA A 436 14.54 9.27 11.84
CA ALA A 436 14.64 10.19 12.98
C ALA A 436 13.51 9.95 13.98
N GLY A 437 13.85 9.81 15.27
CA GLY A 437 12.88 9.50 16.33
C GLY A 437 12.58 8.00 16.49
N SER A 438 13.02 7.13 15.59
CA SER A 438 13.05 5.70 15.84
C SER A 438 14.10 5.40 16.92
N GLN A 439 13.72 4.69 17.98
CA GLN A 439 14.66 4.16 18.99
C GLN A 439 15.61 3.09 18.40
N GLY A 440 15.49 2.76 17.11
CA GLY A 440 16.35 1.83 16.39
C GLY A 440 17.70 2.44 16.00
N SER A 441 18.72 2.25 16.84
CA SER A 441 20.12 2.51 16.45
C SER A 441 20.55 1.55 15.33
N THR A 442 21.14 2.08 14.27
CA THR A 442 21.80 1.28 13.22
C THR A 442 23.06 0.64 13.79
N THR A 443 23.30 -0.64 13.51
CA THR A 443 24.54 -1.33 13.86
C THR A 443 25.12 -2.00 12.61
N SER A 444 26.36 -1.66 12.28
CA SER A 444 27.12 -2.32 11.22
C SER A 444 27.65 -3.66 11.73
N SER A 445 27.23 -4.77 11.14
CA SER A 445 27.78 -6.08 11.48
C SER A 445 29.13 -6.27 10.78
N THR A 446 30.22 -6.29 11.55
CA THR A 446 31.53 -6.74 11.05
C THR A 446 31.66 -8.23 11.40
N PRO A 447 32.02 -9.12 10.47
CA PRO A 447 32.33 -10.50 10.84
C PRO A 447 33.59 -10.51 11.71
N SER A 448 33.44 -10.90 12.97
CA SER A 448 34.55 -11.07 13.91
C SER A 448 35.48 -12.19 13.44
N GLY A 449 36.51 -11.81 12.69
CA GLY A 449 37.72 -12.61 12.48
C GLY A 449 38.66 -12.39 13.67
N ASP A 450 38.88 -13.44 14.43
CA ASP A 450 39.89 -13.50 15.49
C ASP A 450 41.28 -13.26 14.88
N GLY A 451 42.04 -12.30 15.41
CA GLY A 451 43.30 -11.87 14.80
C GLY A 451 43.89 -10.60 15.40
N SER A 452 44.54 -10.76 16.55
CA SER A 452 45.47 -9.80 17.16
C SER A 452 46.46 -9.20 16.15
N THR A 453 46.51 -7.86 16.01
CA THR A 453 47.74 -7.05 16.20
C THR A 453 47.52 -5.54 15.94
N THR A 454 47.93 -4.76 16.95
CA THR A 454 48.60 -3.44 16.90
C THR A 454 47.99 -2.26 16.15
N ARG A 455 47.52 -1.30 16.96
CA ARG A 455 47.23 0.11 16.69
C ARG A 455 48.40 0.85 16.03
N THR A 456 48.17 1.59 14.94
CA THR A 456 48.90 2.84 14.66
C THR A 456 48.00 3.83 13.91
N THR A 457 47.88 5.02 14.50
CA THR A 457 47.15 6.21 14.05
C THR A 457 47.92 6.99 12.98
N VAL A 458 47.29 7.38 11.86
CA VAL A 458 47.62 8.61 11.11
C VAL A 458 46.35 9.13 10.41
N GLY A 459 46.07 10.43 10.56
CA GLY A 459 45.00 11.19 9.89
C GLY A 459 45.36 11.67 8.47
N PRO A 460 44.56 12.56 7.88
CA PRO A 460 44.17 12.50 6.47
C PRO A 460 45.05 13.35 5.53
N THR A 461 45.12 12.95 4.26
CA THR A 461 45.54 13.84 3.16
C THR A 461 44.68 13.67 1.92
N THR A 462 44.24 14.83 1.44
CA THR A 462 43.60 15.19 0.18
C THR A 462 44.45 14.82 -1.05
N GLY A 463 43.80 14.58 -2.20
CA GLY A 463 44.52 14.43 -3.48
C GLY A 463 43.63 14.13 -4.68
N THR A 464 43.49 15.13 -5.54
CA THR A 464 42.69 15.23 -6.77
C THR A 464 43.18 14.34 -7.92
N ALA A 465 42.25 14.04 -8.83
CA ALA A 465 42.32 13.37 -10.13
C ALA A 465 43.62 13.48 -10.95
N THR A 466 43.92 12.44 -11.75
CA THR A 466 44.28 12.56 -13.18
C THR A 466 44.03 11.25 -13.93
N THR A 467 43.52 11.43 -15.15
CA THR A 467 43.28 10.54 -16.28
C THR A 467 44.48 9.75 -16.79
N SER A 468 44.26 8.54 -17.32
CA SER A 468 45.07 7.95 -18.39
C SER A 468 44.29 6.93 -19.22
N THR A 469 44.24 7.19 -20.52
CA THR A 469 43.70 6.39 -21.64
C THR A 469 44.71 5.39 -22.20
N THR A 470 44.23 4.56 -23.16
CA THR A 470 44.93 3.63 -24.10
C THR A 470 45.39 2.29 -23.51
N ASP A 471 45.22 1.11 -24.15
CA ASP A 471 44.84 0.80 -25.53
C ASP A 471 44.32 -0.65 -25.70
N LYS A 472 43.72 -0.91 -26.86
CA LYS A 472 43.12 -2.16 -27.38
C LYS A 472 44.07 -3.38 -27.43
N SER A 473 43.49 -4.58 -27.34
CA SER A 473 43.72 -5.63 -28.36
C SER A 473 42.59 -6.67 -28.40
N THR A 474 42.18 -6.94 -29.63
CA THR A 474 41.20 -7.89 -30.16
C THR A 474 41.73 -9.33 -30.25
N THR A 475 40.84 -10.31 -30.11
CA THR A 475 40.87 -11.57 -30.90
C THR A 475 39.47 -12.17 -31.00
N GLU A 476 38.96 -12.25 -32.23
CA GLU A 476 37.86 -13.13 -32.65
C GLU A 476 38.39 -14.55 -32.93
N VAL A 477 37.53 -15.57 -32.83
CA VAL A 477 37.23 -16.58 -33.88
C VAL A 477 36.17 -17.58 -33.34
N THR A 478 34.95 -17.43 -33.87
CA THR A 478 34.11 -18.42 -34.58
C THR A 478 33.58 -19.70 -33.90
N SER A 479 32.27 -19.64 -33.62
CA SER A 479 31.15 -20.61 -33.80
C SER A 479 31.34 -22.13 -33.66
N GLN A 480 30.46 -22.76 -32.87
CA GLN A 480 29.47 -23.72 -33.39
C GLN A 480 28.30 -23.97 -32.42
N SER A 481 27.16 -24.26 -33.04
CA SER A 481 25.79 -24.40 -32.56
C SER A 481 25.49 -25.63 -31.68
N GLY A 482 24.57 -25.46 -30.73
CA GLY A 482 23.88 -26.57 -30.06
C GLY A 482 22.63 -26.06 -29.31
N PHE A 483 21.47 -26.16 -29.96
CA PHE A 483 20.15 -25.90 -29.39
C PHE A 483 19.81 -26.96 -28.31
N SER A 484 19.40 -26.54 -27.11
CA SER A 484 18.38 -27.27 -26.36
C SER A 484 17.63 -26.29 -25.44
N THR A 485 16.34 -26.18 -25.72
CA THR A 485 15.36 -25.29 -25.08
C THR A 485 14.78 -25.93 -23.84
N GLN A 486 15.00 -25.33 -22.67
CA GLN A 486 14.12 -25.48 -21.50
C GLN A 486 13.76 -24.08 -20.99
N SER A 487 12.58 -23.61 -21.38
CA SER A 487 11.98 -22.39 -20.86
C SER A 487 11.53 -22.62 -19.42
N LYS A 488 12.36 -22.26 -18.45
CA LYS A 488 11.87 -21.92 -17.11
C LYS A 488 11.37 -20.47 -17.17
N GLY A 489 10.06 -20.29 -16.99
CA GLY A 489 9.42 -18.97 -16.93
C GLY A 489 10.07 -18.12 -15.84
N LEU A 490 10.34 -16.86 -16.19
CA LEU A 490 10.87 -15.84 -15.30
C LEU A 490 9.75 -15.32 -14.39
N PRO A 491 10.00 -15.07 -13.10
CA PRO A 491 9.00 -14.44 -12.23
C PRO A 491 8.77 -12.99 -12.69
N LEU A 492 7.50 -12.65 -12.92
CA LEU A 492 7.06 -11.31 -13.31
C LEU A 492 6.97 -10.42 -12.06
N GLY A 493 7.44 -9.18 -12.23
CA GLY A 493 7.45 -8.12 -11.22
C GLY A 493 6.08 -7.58 -10.77
N LEU A 494 6.08 -6.68 -9.78
CA LEU A 494 4.88 -6.10 -9.13
C LEU A 494 3.92 -5.43 -10.12
N GLY A 495 4.43 -4.81 -11.18
CA GLY A 495 3.63 -4.23 -12.28
C GLY A 495 3.04 -5.25 -13.26
N GLY A 496 2.92 -6.54 -12.90
CA GLY A 496 2.55 -7.65 -13.79
C GLY A 496 1.04 -7.84 -14.06
N HIS A 497 0.15 -7.08 -13.42
CA HIS A 497 -1.32 -7.23 -13.53
C HIS A 497 -2.03 -6.11 -14.26
N GLU A 498 -1.28 -5.13 -14.75
CA GLU A 498 -1.83 -4.01 -15.48
C GLU A 498 -1.97 -4.41 -16.97
N SER A 499 -3.14 -4.93 -17.34
CA SER A 499 -3.41 -5.28 -18.74
C SER A 499 -3.46 -4.01 -19.60
N GLY A 500 -2.57 -3.89 -20.57
CA GLY A 500 -2.63 -2.87 -21.61
C GLY A 500 -3.84 -3.09 -22.53
N ALA A 501 -4.51 -1.99 -22.90
CA ALA A 501 -5.67 -2.01 -23.80
C ALA A 501 -5.29 -2.56 -25.19
N THR A 502 -6.10 -3.49 -25.70
CA THR A 502 -6.06 -3.91 -27.11
C THR A 502 -6.67 -2.82 -27.99
N SER A 503 -5.83 -2.11 -28.73
CA SER A 503 -6.26 -1.29 -29.86
C SER A 503 -6.62 -2.19 -31.04
N ALA A 504 -7.90 -2.35 -31.33
CA ALA A 504 -8.36 -2.94 -32.58
C ALA A 504 -8.56 -1.81 -33.61
N THR A 505 -7.59 -1.58 -34.50
CA THR A 505 -7.88 -0.96 -35.80
C THR A 505 -6.79 -1.26 -36.83
N GLU A 506 -7.20 -1.85 -37.95
CA GLU A 506 -6.81 -1.55 -39.35
C GLU A 506 -7.60 -2.50 -40.26
N SER A 507 -7.99 -2.23 -41.50
CA SER A 507 -8.42 -1.05 -42.28
C SER A 507 -8.85 -1.64 -43.65
N GLY A 508 -9.74 -0.98 -44.41
CA GLY A 508 -10.02 -1.42 -45.79
C GLY A 508 -11.27 -0.85 -46.44
N SER A 509 -11.10 0.31 -47.09
CA SER A 509 -12.08 1.15 -47.80
C SER A 509 -12.67 0.54 -49.09
N ALA A 510 -13.95 0.83 -49.38
CA ALA A 510 -14.39 1.31 -50.70
C ALA A 510 -15.80 1.95 -50.65
N ALA A 511 -15.97 3.05 -51.37
CA ALA A 511 -17.10 3.97 -51.37
C ALA A 511 -18.32 3.50 -52.18
N ALA A 512 -19.52 3.89 -51.74
CA ALA A 512 -20.62 4.40 -52.58
C ALA A 512 -21.75 4.99 -51.71
N LYS A 513 -22.25 6.18 -52.09
CA LYS A 513 -23.52 6.82 -51.67
C LYS A 513 -24.45 6.79 -52.91
N PRO A 514 -25.72 7.25 -52.87
CA PRO A 514 -26.75 7.25 -51.80
C PRO A 514 -28.13 6.76 -52.31
N THR A 515 -29.04 6.33 -51.42
CA THR A 515 -30.48 6.58 -51.64
C THR A 515 -31.28 6.64 -50.32
N GLU A 516 -32.28 7.52 -50.37
CA GLU A 516 -33.38 7.89 -49.45
C GLU A 516 -34.10 6.67 -48.82
N SER A 517 -34.88 6.71 -47.73
CA SER A 517 -35.79 7.73 -47.21
C SER A 517 -36.28 7.40 -45.79
N SER A 518 -36.81 8.46 -45.13
CA SER A 518 -37.95 8.53 -44.20
C SER A 518 -37.88 8.02 -42.74
N ASN A 519 -37.89 8.99 -41.79
CA ASN A 519 -38.91 9.28 -40.76
C ASN A 519 -40.03 8.23 -40.58
N SER A 520 -40.60 7.92 -39.42
CA SER A 520 -40.53 8.47 -38.05
C SER A 520 -41.51 7.67 -37.15
N ALA A 521 -41.22 7.67 -35.84
CA ALA A 521 -42.15 7.74 -34.71
C ALA A 521 -42.99 6.52 -34.24
N ALA A 522 -42.86 6.30 -32.93
CA ALA A 522 -43.89 5.94 -31.93
C ALA A 522 -44.61 4.60 -32.06
N ALA A 523 -45.10 3.92 -31.01
CA ALA A 523 -44.87 3.91 -29.58
C ALA A 523 -45.65 2.66 -29.07
N ASP A 524 -45.17 2.10 -27.97
CA ASP A 524 -45.98 1.52 -26.89
C ASP A 524 -46.57 0.09 -26.98
N VAL A 525 -46.68 -0.48 -25.77
CA VAL A 525 -47.53 -1.59 -25.29
C VAL A 525 -46.99 -3.05 -25.38
N ARG A 526 -46.52 -3.53 -24.22
CA ARG A 526 -46.52 -4.94 -23.74
C ARG A 526 -47.96 -5.37 -23.37
N PRO A 527 -48.39 -6.67 -23.38
CA PRO A 527 -47.86 -7.66 -22.43
C PRO A 527 -47.97 -9.19 -22.75
N SER A 528 -47.22 -9.95 -21.94
CA SER A 528 -47.53 -11.26 -21.33
C SER A 528 -47.11 -12.61 -21.98
N GLN A 529 -46.22 -13.29 -21.24
CA GLN A 529 -46.33 -14.67 -20.69
C GLN A 529 -45.99 -15.93 -21.52
N TYR A 530 -45.31 -16.85 -20.81
CA TYR A 530 -44.91 -18.26 -21.09
C TYR A 530 -43.64 -18.46 -21.96
N ALA A 531 -42.67 -19.32 -21.63
CA ALA A 531 -42.64 -20.50 -20.77
C ALA A 531 -41.23 -20.78 -20.18
N LYS A 532 -41.21 -21.56 -19.10
CA LYS A 532 -40.07 -22.07 -18.33
C LYS A 532 -39.30 -23.15 -19.10
N MET A 533 -37.98 -23.23 -18.91
CA MET A 533 -37.28 -24.53 -18.93
C MET A 533 -36.03 -24.51 -18.05
N VAL A 534 -36.08 -25.36 -17.01
CA VAL A 534 -34.96 -25.76 -16.14
C VAL A 534 -34.41 -27.06 -16.73
N VAL A 535 -33.09 -27.21 -16.83
CA VAL A 535 -32.44 -28.49 -17.13
C VAL A 535 -31.40 -28.78 -16.04
N VAL A 536 -31.71 -29.79 -15.23
CA VAL A 536 -30.79 -30.53 -14.37
C VAL A 536 -30.45 -31.82 -15.12
N ILE A 537 -29.18 -32.15 -15.27
CA ILE A 537 -28.77 -33.51 -15.66
C ILE A 537 -27.77 -34.01 -14.64
N SER A 538 -28.19 -35.05 -13.93
CA SER A 538 -27.39 -35.95 -13.11
C SER A 538 -27.56 -37.34 -13.71
N SER A 539 -26.47 -38.05 -13.98
CA SER A 539 -26.45 -39.51 -14.16
C SER A 539 -25.07 -40.05 -13.82
N MET A 540 -24.98 -40.74 -12.68
CA MET A 540 -23.92 -41.69 -12.38
C MET A 540 -24.15 -43.00 -13.15
N ALA A 541 -23.07 -43.66 -13.58
CA ALA A 541 -23.05 -45.11 -13.78
C ALA A 541 -21.67 -45.66 -13.40
N THR A 542 -21.67 -46.52 -12.40
CA THR A 542 -20.54 -47.22 -11.79
C THR A 542 -20.27 -48.58 -12.45
N LEU A 543 -19.00 -48.98 -12.35
CA LEU A 543 -18.42 -50.34 -12.26
C LEU A 543 -18.28 -51.25 -13.50
N ALA A 544 -17.01 -51.60 -13.80
CA ALA A 544 -16.42 -52.95 -13.87
C ALA A 544 -14.99 -52.83 -14.49
N LEU A 545 -13.93 -53.59 -14.19
CA LEU A 545 -13.53 -54.57 -13.19
C LEU A 545 -12.00 -54.71 -13.36
N THR A 546 -11.25 -54.90 -12.27
CA THR A 546 -9.97 -55.66 -12.17
C THR A 546 -8.91 -55.56 -13.29
N ALA A 547 -7.83 -54.83 -13.02
CA ALA A 547 -6.42 -55.26 -13.07
C ALA A 547 -5.52 -54.13 -12.56
#